data_AF-A0A7J6G6D5-F1
#
_entry.id   AF-A0A7J6G6D5-F1
#
_cell.length_a   1.000
_cell.length_b   1.000
_cell.length_c   1.000
_cell.angle_alpha   90.00
_cell.angle_beta   90.00
_cell.angle_gamma   90.00
#
_symmetry.space_group_name_H-M   'P 1'
#
loop_
_entity.id
_entity.type
_entity.pdbx_description
1 polymer ?
#
loop_
_entity_poly.entity_id
_entity_poly.type
_entity_poly.pdbx_seq_one_letter_code
_entity_poly.pdbx_strand_id
1 'polypeptide(L)'
;MRSCSEEQRLRESMATMASFSTPSFSCRSSLPHFNPCSTRLSLTIFQKKNKAFTWLRGCRTLLLPLRCSSQDSEPEPNTTTSSSSSPFSSPSPRDLSYNLYSGLGAIGLLETTYLTYLKLTNSSVFCPIGGGSCSDILNSDYAQIFGVVPLPVIGMVAYGLVTVLGLQFTQKSLPFGLNQTDARLVLLSTTTSMAAASGYFLYILSTKFSGSSCSYCLLSALLSFSLFFITLKDFGLPEIKKELGLQLFVAGLVIVTLNSSYTNSRSGPSSMDNINLPYFPTEITSESTPFAISLAKHLNSIGAKMYGAFWCSHCLEQKEMFGREAAKHLNYVECFPNGFKKGTLMEKSCAEVGIEGFPTWVINGKVLSGELEFSELAEASGFPLDKATQSPNLLEVFKIKGKDKQGRKILRIIGKFFPARILSVDVLRKYLEEKIFPRLGKRKFSVLYVHTGVQRSENFPGISALRSIYEAIPMNVKENLEAVYFVHPGLQSRLFLATFGRLLFTGGGLYGKLRYVSRLDYLWEQVRRNEIEIPEFVYDHDEDLEHRPMMDYGLESDHPRVYDVPAADSPVSMYSMRCIL
;
A
#
# COMPACT_ATOMS: atom_id res chain seq x y z
N MET A 1 30.72 40.32 42.22
CA MET A 1 29.61 40.67 41.30
C MET A 1 29.21 39.38 40.60
N ARG A 2 28.21 38.68 41.15
CA ARG A 2 26.81 38.59 40.65
C ARG A 2 26.67 37.72 39.38
N SER A 3 26.21 36.49 39.61
CA SER A 3 25.72 35.50 38.64
C SER A 3 24.62 34.66 39.35
N CYS A 4 24.00 33.73 38.60
CA CYS A 4 22.97 32.75 39.00
C CYS A 4 21.52 33.24 39.21
N SER A 5 20.58 32.35 38.82
CA SER A 5 19.10 32.44 38.88
C SER A 5 18.46 33.59 38.07
N GLU A 6 17.55 33.37 37.10
CA GLU A 6 16.71 32.21 36.75
C GLU A 6 15.75 31.70 37.86
N GLU A 7 14.55 31.29 37.44
CA GLU A 7 13.33 31.12 38.26
C GLU A 7 12.84 32.39 38.99
N GLN A 8 12.03 33.23 38.30
CA GLN A 8 10.78 33.84 38.84
C GLN A 8 10.14 34.83 37.84
N ARG A 9 9.35 34.32 36.88
CA ARG A 9 8.33 35.11 36.16
C ARG A 9 7.13 34.25 35.71
N LEU A 10 6.65 33.41 36.62
CA LEU A 10 5.43 32.60 36.46
C LEU A 10 4.68 32.60 37.80
N ARG A 11 3.34 32.76 37.75
CA ARG A 11 2.34 32.61 38.84
C ARG A 11 2.30 33.68 39.95
N GLU A 12 1.71 34.83 39.63
CA GLU A 12 0.85 35.66 40.49
C GLU A 12 -0.05 36.45 39.50
N SER A 13 -1.39 36.33 39.39
CA SER A 13 -2.47 35.66 40.14
C SER A 13 -3.10 36.44 41.30
N MET A 14 -4.37 36.85 41.08
CA MET A 14 -5.37 37.34 42.05
C MET A 14 -5.17 38.74 42.67
N ALA A 15 -6.21 39.48 43.09
CA ALA A 15 -7.62 39.55 42.64
C ALA A 15 -8.33 40.72 43.36
N THR A 16 -9.20 41.48 42.66
CA THR A 16 -10.20 42.33 43.35
C THR A 16 -11.52 42.44 42.58
N MET A 17 -12.61 42.22 43.32
CA MET A 17 -14.06 42.43 43.09
C MET A 17 -14.49 43.41 41.96
N ALA A 18 -15.62 43.25 41.25
CA ALA A 18 -16.67 42.20 41.15
C ALA A 18 -17.54 42.50 39.87
N SER A 19 -18.81 42.13 39.61
CA SER A 19 -19.93 41.51 40.36
C SER A 19 -21.05 40.94 39.43
N PHE A 20 -22.12 40.40 40.04
CA PHE A 20 -23.51 40.20 39.55
C PHE A 20 -23.87 39.46 38.24
N SER A 21 -24.44 38.26 38.45
CA SER A 21 -25.66 37.67 37.86
C SER A 21 -25.83 37.40 36.34
N THR A 22 -26.22 36.16 36.06
CA THR A 22 -26.86 35.67 34.82
C THR A 22 -28.20 36.33 34.49
N PRO A 23 -28.66 36.25 33.23
CA PRO A 23 -29.88 35.46 33.01
C PRO A 23 -29.79 34.46 31.84
N SER A 24 -30.64 33.43 31.90
CA SER A 24 -30.97 32.53 30.78
C SER A 24 -32.17 33.05 29.97
N PHE A 25 -32.33 32.60 28.71
CA PHE A 25 -33.50 32.92 27.89
C PHE A 25 -33.99 31.71 27.07
N SER A 26 -35.25 31.77 26.62
CA SER A 26 -36.04 30.64 26.12
C SER A 26 -36.76 30.93 24.79
N CYS A 27 -37.43 29.91 24.23
CA CYS A 27 -37.89 29.83 22.84
C CYS A 27 -39.09 30.73 22.44
N ARG A 28 -38.98 31.42 21.28
CA ARG A 28 -40.04 31.70 20.28
C ARG A 28 -39.45 32.50 19.08
N SER A 29 -40.03 32.60 17.87
CA SER A 29 -41.32 32.14 17.31
C SER A 29 -41.36 32.08 15.76
N SER A 30 -42.46 31.51 15.24
CA SER A 30 -43.27 31.95 14.07
C SER A 30 -42.82 31.76 12.60
N LEU A 31 -43.82 31.49 11.74
CA LEU A 31 -43.74 31.36 10.27
C LEU A 31 -43.74 32.73 9.55
N PRO A 32 -43.66 32.73 8.20
CA PRO A 32 -44.87 33.10 7.43
C PRO A 32 -45.28 32.11 6.31
N HIS A 33 -46.53 32.23 5.85
CA HIS A 33 -47.08 31.54 4.67
C HIS A 33 -46.75 32.26 3.35
N PHE A 34 -46.74 31.52 2.22
CA PHE A 34 -47.39 31.95 0.96
C PHE A 34 -47.66 30.76 0.00
N ASN A 35 -48.69 30.88 -0.85
CA ASN A 35 -49.19 29.95 -1.88
C ASN A 35 -50.28 30.72 -2.70
N PRO A 36 -50.88 30.24 -3.83
CA PRO A 36 -50.62 29.03 -4.64
C PRO A 36 -50.64 29.24 -6.20
N CYS A 37 -50.48 28.14 -6.96
CA CYS A 37 -50.94 27.91 -8.37
C CYS A 37 -50.35 28.77 -9.53
N SER A 38 -50.19 28.29 -10.78
CA SER A 38 -50.18 26.94 -11.43
C SER A 38 -49.43 27.10 -12.81
N THR A 39 -49.55 26.41 -13.97
CA THR A 39 -50.50 25.43 -14.57
C THR A 39 -49.88 24.81 -15.86
N ARG A 40 -50.41 23.67 -16.37
CA ARG A 40 -50.20 23.07 -17.74
C ARG A 40 -48.79 22.48 -18.04
N LEU A 41 -48.55 21.54 -18.98
CA LEU A 41 -49.34 20.67 -19.91
C LEU A 41 -48.47 19.37 -20.05
N SER A 42 -48.89 18.09 -19.90
CA SER A 42 -49.88 17.21 -20.58
C SER A 42 -49.35 16.36 -21.75
N LEU A 43 -49.96 15.17 -21.91
CA LEU A 43 -49.90 14.12 -22.94
C LEU A 43 -48.70 13.13 -23.04
N THR A 44 -48.80 11.91 -23.62
CA THR A 44 -49.75 10.73 -23.50
C THR A 44 -49.10 9.52 -24.25
N ILE A 45 -49.62 8.28 -24.07
CA ILE A 45 -49.45 7.03 -24.90
C ILE A 45 -48.02 6.43 -24.97
N PHE A 46 -47.79 5.11 -24.98
CA PHE A 46 -48.54 4.02 -25.65
C PHE A 46 -48.61 2.68 -24.86
N GLN A 47 -49.56 1.82 -25.24
CA GLN A 47 -49.72 0.44 -24.73
C GLN A 47 -48.90 -0.60 -25.51
N LYS A 48 -48.56 -1.74 -24.86
CA LYS A 48 -49.00 -3.05 -25.37
C LYS A 48 -49.13 -4.11 -24.26
N LYS A 49 -50.03 -5.08 -24.51
CA LYS A 49 -50.42 -6.18 -23.59
C LYS A 49 -49.92 -7.55 -24.11
N ASN A 50 -50.23 -8.60 -23.34
CA ASN A 50 -50.38 -10.02 -23.74
C ASN A 50 -49.07 -10.81 -23.83
N LYS A 51 -49.02 -12.12 -23.49
CA LYS A 51 -49.95 -13.11 -22.89
C LYS A 51 -49.04 -14.15 -22.19
N ALA A 52 -49.26 -14.66 -20.97
CA ALA A 52 -50.43 -15.36 -20.43
C ALA A 52 -50.78 -16.67 -21.17
N PHE A 53 -50.35 -17.82 -20.64
CA PHE A 53 -51.02 -19.12 -20.82
C PHE A 53 -50.79 -20.04 -19.61
N THR A 54 -51.76 -20.89 -19.29
CA THR A 54 -51.83 -21.69 -18.06
C THR A 54 -52.51 -23.05 -18.28
N TRP A 55 -52.07 -24.07 -17.55
CA TRP A 55 -52.82 -25.30 -17.20
C TRP A 55 -52.30 -25.74 -15.80
N LEU A 56 -53.09 -25.96 -14.74
CA LEU A 56 -54.30 -26.79 -14.52
C LEU A 56 -53.96 -28.31 -14.51
N ARG A 57 -54.44 -29.15 -13.58
CA ARG A 57 -55.53 -28.97 -12.58
C ARG A 57 -55.46 -30.01 -11.44
N GLY A 58 -56.09 -29.74 -10.29
CA GLY A 58 -56.38 -30.76 -9.27
C GLY A 58 -56.60 -30.24 -7.83
N CYS A 59 -57.63 -30.63 -7.07
CA CYS A 59 -59.07 -30.38 -7.26
C CYS A 59 -59.84 -30.89 -6.02
N ARG A 60 -60.50 -30.00 -5.24
CA ARG A 60 -61.67 -30.29 -4.37
C ARG A 60 -62.30 -28.97 -3.87
N THR A 61 -63.46 -29.05 -3.24
CA THR A 61 -64.58 -28.11 -3.55
C THR A 61 -65.13 -27.34 -2.34
N LEU A 62 -65.66 -26.13 -2.58
CA LEU A 62 -66.49 -25.38 -1.63
C LEU A 62 -67.85 -26.07 -1.37
N LEU A 63 -68.46 -25.82 -0.20
CA LEU A 63 -69.61 -24.90 -0.08
C LEU A 63 -69.95 -24.58 1.40
N LEU A 64 -70.72 -23.49 1.60
CA LEU A 64 -71.01 -22.85 2.89
C LEU A 64 -71.87 -23.72 3.84
N PRO A 65 -71.97 -23.33 5.13
CA PRO A 65 -73.25 -22.73 5.51
C PRO A 65 -73.19 -21.52 6.47
N LEU A 66 -74.28 -20.76 6.44
CA LEU A 66 -74.88 -19.92 7.51
C LEU A 66 -74.20 -18.61 7.97
N ARG A 67 -75.08 -17.72 8.45
CA ARG A 67 -74.84 -16.33 8.86
C ARG A 67 -75.66 -16.06 10.11
N CYS A 68 -75.01 -15.76 11.23
CA CYS A 68 -75.65 -15.19 12.43
C CYS A 68 -74.66 -14.27 13.16
N SER A 69 -75.13 -13.54 14.18
CA SER A 69 -74.50 -12.30 14.64
C SER A 69 -73.67 -12.42 15.94
N SER A 70 -72.95 -11.32 16.21
CA SER A 70 -72.38 -10.84 17.49
C SER A 70 -71.11 -11.47 18.10
N GLN A 71 -70.14 -10.56 18.26
CA GLN A 71 -69.01 -10.49 19.21
C GLN A 71 -67.74 -11.34 19.03
N ASP A 72 -66.64 -10.63 19.35
CA ASP A 72 -65.26 -11.00 19.65
C ASP A 72 -64.36 -11.69 18.60
N SER A 73 -63.06 -11.40 18.72
CA SER A 73 -61.90 -11.88 17.92
C SER A 73 -61.51 -11.07 16.66
N GLU A 74 -60.25 -10.65 16.64
CA GLU A 74 -59.46 -10.13 15.49
C GLU A 74 -59.16 -11.26 14.45
N PRO A 75 -58.65 -10.99 13.21
CA PRO A 75 -57.94 -9.78 12.77
C PRO A 75 -58.24 -9.21 11.34
N GLU A 76 -57.50 -8.13 11.04
CA GLU A 76 -57.13 -7.56 9.72
C GLU A 76 -56.64 -8.60 8.66
N PRO A 77 -56.46 -8.26 7.34
CA PRO A 77 -56.25 -6.90 6.80
C PRO A 77 -56.96 -6.53 5.47
N ASN A 78 -56.92 -5.23 5.13
CA ASN A 78 -56.34 -4.82 3.83
C ASN A 78 -55.95 -3.34 3.72
N THR A 79 -54.68 -3.07 3.99
CA THR A 79 -53.78 -2.30 3.09
C THR A 79 -54.30 -0.95 2.58
N THR A 80 -54.30 0.07 3.45
CA THR A 80 -54.10 1.46 2.98
C THR A 80 -52.61 1.78 3.08
N THR A 81 -51.97 2.14 1.96
CA THR A 81 -50.53 2.46 1.91
C THR A 81 -50.24 3.77 2.63
N SER A 82 -49.89 3.69 3.92
CA SER A 82 -49.43 4.84 4.71
C SER A 82 -47.90 4.82 4.85
N SER A 83 -47.26 5.90 4.42
CA SER A 83 -45.82 6.12 4.61
C SER A 83 -45.54 6.38 6.09
N SER A 84 -45.10 5.36 6.82
CA SER A 84 -44.63 5.48 8.20
C SER A 84 -43.10 5.36 8.25
N SER A 85 -42.45 6.41 8.73
CA SER A 85 -41.04 6.37 9.10
C SER A 85 -40.88 5.43 10.29
N SER A 86 -40.21 4.29 10.09
CA SER A 86 -39.86 3.40 11.21
C SER A 86 -38.96 4.15 12.21
N PRO A 87 -39.17 3.97 13.53
CA PRO A 87 -38.39 4.67 14.53
C PRO A 87 -36.94 4.21 14.47
N PHE A 88 -36.01 5.17 14.53
CA PHE A 88 -34.58 4.90 14.59
C PHE A 88 -34.24 4.40 16.00
N SER A 89 -34.51 3.13 16.28
CA SER A 89 -34.18 2.50 17.56
C SER A 89 -32.67 2.56 17.76
N SER A 90 -32.23 3.32 18.77
CA SER A 90 -30.83 3.36 19.18
C SER A 90 -30.35 1.93 19.45
N PRO A 91 -29.29 1.44 18.76
CA PRO A 91 -28.83 0.07 18.93
C PRO A 91 -28.40 -0.14 20.39
N SER A 92 -28.68 -1.33 20.94
CA SER A 92 -28.22 -1.59 22.30
C SER A 92 -26.68 -1.61 22.34
N PRO A 93 -26.05 -1.35 23.51
CA PRO A 93 -24.60 -1.36 23.61
C PRO A 93 -23.93 -2.65 23.12
N ARG A 94 -24.64 -3.80 23.14
CA ARG A 94 -24.14 -5.08 22.63
C ARG A 94 -24.27 -5.20 21.11
N ASP A 95 -25.34 -4.68 20.51
CA ASP A 95 -25.52 -4.68 19.05
C ASP A 95 -24.46 -3.82 18.36
N LEU A 96 -24.05 -2.72 19.02
CA LEU A 96 -22.92 -1.91 18.58
C LEU A 96 -21.61 -2.72 18.57
N SER A 97 -21.31 -3.50 19.62
CA SER A 97 -20.12 -4.37 19.65
C SER A 97 -20.15 -5.44 18.56
N TYR A 98 -21.29 -6.11 18.32
CA TYR A 98 -21.42 -7.12 17.27
C TYR A 98 -21.18 -6.54 15.86
N ASN A 99 -21.67 -5.33 15.60
CA ASN A 99 -21.41 -4.61 14.35
C ASN A 99 -19.96 -4.10 14.25
N LEU A 100 -19.28 -3.84 15.36
CA LEU A 100 -17.84 -3.54 15.38
C LEU A 100 -16.98 -4.79 15.10
N TYR A 101 -17.34 -5.98 15.62
CA TYR A 101 -16.64 -7.22 15.28
C TYR A 101 -16.77 -7.57 13.80
N SER A 102 -17.97 -7.47 13.21
CA SER A 102 -18.17 -7.75 11.79
C SER A 102 -17.47 -6.71 10.90
N GLY A 103 -17.51 -5.42 11.26
CA GLY A 103 -16.82 -4.36 10.55
C GLY A 103 -15.29 -4.48 10.58
N LEU A 104 -14.69 -4.57 11.77
CA LEU A 104 -13.24 -4.70 11.93
C LEU A 104 -12.72 -6.05 11.41
N GLY A 105 -13.50 -7.12 11.60
CA GLY A 105 -13.23 -8.43 11.03
C GLY A 105 -13.19 -8.39 9.50
N ALA A 106 -14.17 -7.77 8.85
CA ALA A 106 -14.22 -7.70 7.38
C ALA A 106 -13.04 -6.89 6.79
N ILE A 107 -12.57 -5.84 7.49
CA ILE A 107 -11.39 -5.07 7.09
C ILE A 107 -10.13 -5.94 7.16
N GLY A 108 -9.92 -6.65 8.29
CA GLY A 108 -8.76 -7.55 8.44
C GLY A 108 -8.82 -8.75 7.49
N LEU A 109 -10.03 -9.26 7.20
CA LEU A 109 -10.25 -10.31 6.19
C LEU A 109 -9.87 -9.82 4.80
N LEU A 110 -10.26 -8.61 4.41
CA LEU A 110 -9.91 -8.02 3.11
C LEU A 110 -8.39 -7.79 2.99
N GLU A 111 -7.76 -7.24 4.04
CA GLU A 111 -6.30 -7.08 4.13
C GLU A 111 -5.56 -8.42 3.95
N THR A 112 -5.93 -9.43 4.73
CA THR A 112 -5.25 -10.73 4.72
C THR A 112 -5.56 -11.56 3.48
N THR A 113 -6.73 -11.39 2.87
CA THR A 113 -7.04 -11.95 1.54
C THR A 113 -6.16 -11.32 0.46
N TYR A 114 -5.99 -10.00 0.48
CA TYR A 114 -5.11 -9.28 -0.47
C TYR A 114 -3.64 -9.73 -0.34
N LEU A 115 -3.12 -9.81 0.88
CA LEU A 115 -1.75 -10.29 1.14
C LEU A 115 -1.59 -11.78 0.77
N THR A 116 -2.61 -12.61 1.01
CA THR A 116 -2.63 -14.02 0.57
C THR A 116 -2.56 -14.12 -0.95
N TYR A 117 -3.38 -13.34 -1.67
CA TYR A 117 -3.37 -13.29 -3.13
C TYR A 117 -1.98 -12.93 -3.66
N LEU A 118 -1.41 -11.79 -3.23
CA LEU A 118 -0.07 -11.37 -3.67
C LEU A 118 1.02 -12.42 -3.39
N LYS A 119 0.95 -13.11 -2.24
CA LYS A 119 1.92 -14.14 -1.86
C LYS A 119 1.78 -15.43 -2.68
N LEU A 120 0.59 -15.73 -3.21
CA LEU A 120 0.34 -16.85 -4.11
C LEU A 120 0.64 -16.50 -5.58
N THR A 121 0.53 -15.24 -5.99
CA THR A 121 0.84 -14.76 -7.34
C THR A 121 2.25 -14.18 -7.50
N ASN A 122 3.08 -14.22 -6.44
CA ASN A 122 4.41 -13.60 -6.37
C ASN A 122 4.44 -12.13 -6.83
N SER A 123 3.36 -11.39 -6.59
CA SER A 123 3.18 -10.02 -7.09
C SER A 123 3.63 -8.96 -6.10
N SER A 124 4.12 -7.81 -6.61
CA SER A 124 4.67 -6.75 -5.77
C SER A 124 3.62 -6.08 -4.85
N VAL A 125 4.03 -5.76 -3.62
CA VAL A 125 3.13 -5.24 -2.57
C VAL A 125 3.01 -3.71 -2.65
N PHE A 126 1.78 -3.19 -2.58
CA PHE A 126 1.53 -1.75 -2.50
C PHE A 126 1.81 -1.22 -1.08
N CYS A 127 3.00 -0.65 -0.84
CA CYS A 127 3.36 -0.12 0.48
C CYS A 127 3.14 1.42 0.54
N PRO A 128 2.04 1.93 1.15
CA PRO A 128 1.76 3.38 1.20
C PRO A 128 2.71 4.18 2.10
N ILE A 129 3.37 3.51 3.04
CA ILE A 129 4.34 4.06 4.00
C ILE A 129 5.53 3.09 4.04
N GLY A 130 6.77 3.59 4.14
CA GLY A 130 7.97 2.76 4.34
C GLY A 130 8.85 2.52 3.11
N GLY A 131 8.57 3.13 1.94
CA GLY A 131 9.54 3.30 0.85
C GLY A 131 10.04 2.04 0.13
N GLY A 132 9.47 0.87 0.40
CA GLY A 132 9.94 -0.43 -0.08
C GLY A 132 9.87 -1.45 1.06
N SER A 133 10.54 -1.15 2.17
CA SER A 133 10.92 -1.98 3.33
C SER A 133 9.91 -2.96 3.97
N CYS A 134 8.65 -2.92 3.53
CA CYS A 134 7.58 -3.85 3.89
C CYS A 134 7.54 -5.09 2.97
N SER A 135 8.11 -5.03 1.76
CA SER A 135 8.32 -6.21 0.90
C SER A 135 9.17 -7.26 1.59
N ASP A 136 10.25 -6.81 2.22
CA ASP A 136 11.32 -7.66 2.77
C ASP A 136 10.80 -8.39 4.01
N ILE A 137 10.04 -7.67 4.84
CA ILE A 137 9.26 -8.22 5.95
C ILE A 137 8.26 -9.29 5.46
N LEU A 138 7.48 -9.00 4.41
CA LEU A 138 6.49 -9.92 3.83
C LEU A 138 7.10 -11.07 3.00
N ASN A 139 8.40 -11.00 2.67
CA ASN A 139 9.15 -12.04 1.98
C ASN A 139 10.09 -12.85 2.87
N SER A 140 10.44 -12.36 4.05
CA SER A 140 11.21 -13.09 5.07
C SER A 140 10.53 -14.39 5.55
N ASP A 141 11.33 -15.26 6.17
CA ASP A 141 10.86 -16.50 6.81
C ASP A 141 9.71 -16.27 7.81
N TYR A 142 9.65 -15.09 8.43
CA TYR A 142 8.59 -14.74 9.38
C TYR A 142 7.20 -14.63 8.74
N ALA A 143 7.11 -14.45 7.41
CA ALA A 143 5.87 -14.48 6.65
C ALA A 143 5.28 -15.89 6.46
N GLN A 144 5.92 -16.95 6.97
CA GLN A 144 5.44 -18.34 6.89
C GLN A 144 5.50 -19.03 8.26
N ILE A 145 4.45 -19.75 8.64
CA ILE A 145 4.45 -20.61 9.83
C ILE A 145 4.87 -22.03 9.41
N PHE A 146 5.77 -22.62 10.20
CA PHE A 146 6.49 -23.88 9.93
C PHE A 146 7.18 -23.97 8.55
N GLY A 147 7.46 -22.83 7.90
CA GLY A 147 8.09 -22.78 6.57
C GLY A 147 7.23 -23.35 5.44
N VAL A 148 5.91 -23.48 5.64
CA VAL A 148 4.97 -24.07 4.65
C VAL A 148 3.69 -23.26 4.50
N VAL A 149 3.13 -22.72 5.59
CA VAL A 149 1.83 -22.03 5.55
C VAL A 149 2.04 -20.51 5.58
N PRO A 150 1.65 -19.75 4.54
CA PRO A 150 1.75 -18.31 4.58
C PRO A 150 0.94 -17.70 5.73
N LEU A 151 1.58 -16.86 6.53
CA LEU A 151 0.97 -16.14 7.65
C LEU A 151 -0.36 -15.41 7.29
N PRO A 152 -0.51 -14.73 6.13
CA PRO A 152 -1.78 -14.08 5.80
C PRO A 152 -2.94 -15.07 5.59
N VAL A 153 -2.71 -16.34 5.25
CA VAL A 153 -3.78 -17.36 5.16
C VAL A 153 -4.38 -17.63 6.55
N ILE A 154 -3.53 -17.68 7.58
CA ILE A 154 -3.95 -17.90 8.98
C ILE A 154 -4.69 -16.66 9.50
N GLY A 155 -4.23 -15.46 9.14
CA GLY A 155 -4.95 -14.21 9.38
C GLY A 155 -6.33 -14.18 8.72
N MET A 156 -6.43 -14.60 7.45
CA MET A 156 -7.68 -14.69 6.69
C MET A 156 -8.70 -15.61 7.36
N VAL A 157 -8.27 -16.76 7.87
CA VAL A 157 -9.14 -17.67 8.65
C VAL A 157 -9.59 -17.03 9.97
N ALA A 158 -8.68 -16.37 10.71
CA ALA A 158 -9.01 -15.77 12.00
C ALA A 158 -9.96 -14.56 11.89
N TYR A 159 -9.66 -13.61 10.99
CA TYR A 159 -10.55 -12.48 10.71
C TYR A 159 -11.87 -12.93 10.09
N GLY A 160 -11.86 -13.97 9.25
CA GLY A 160 -13.07 -14.59 8.71
C GLY A 160 -13.98 -15.14 9.82
N LEU A 161 -13.43 -15.89 10.78
CA LEU A 161 -14.16 -16.41 11.93
C LEU A 161 -14.77 -15.29 12.79
N VAL A 162 -14.01 -14.24 13.09
CA VAL A 162 -14.51 -13.06 13.83
C VAL A 162 -15.65 -12.36 13.07
N THR A 163 -15.51 -12.19 11.76
CA THR A 163 -16.53 -11.57 10.89
C THR A 163 -17.83 -12.37 10.93
N VAL A 164 -17.72 -13.69 10.75
CA VAL A 164 -18.84 -14.64 10.71
C VAL A 164 -19.56 -14.68 12.06
N LEU A 165 -18.85 -14.77 13.18
CA LEU A 165 -19.45 -14.73 14.52
C LEU A 165 -20.14 -13.38 14.80
N GLY A 166 -19.51 -12.26 14.42
CA GLY A 166 -20.10 -10.92 14.57
C GLY A 166 -21.44 -10.77 13.83
N LEU A 167 -21.51 -11.24 12.59
CA LEU A 167 -22.76 -11.24 11.80
C LEU A 167 -23.83 -12.16 12.41
N GLN A 168 -23.46 -13.33 12.92
CA GLN A 168 -24.39 -14.29 13.53
C GLN A 168 -25.02 -13.76 14.83
N PHE A 169 -24.25 -13.05 15.66
CA PHE A 169 -24.81 -12.40 16.86
C PHE A 169 -25.85 -11.32 16.51
N THR A 170 -25.66 -10.59 15.41
CA THR A 170 -26.65 -9.61 14.91
C THR A 170 -27.88 -10.30 14.28
N GLN A 171 -27.71 -11.39 13.53
CA GLN A 171 -28.82 -12.08 12.82
C GLN A 171 -29.59 -13.11 13.67
N LYS A 172 -29.07 -13.49 14.85
CA LYS A 172 -29.61 -14.54 15.75
C LYS A 172 -29.64 -15.96 15.14
N SER A 173 -29.00 -16.16 14.00
CA SER A 173 -28.92 -17.42 13.26
C SER A 173 -27.50 -18.01 13.36
N LEU A 174 -27.26 -18.86 14.37
CA LEU A 174 -26.01 -19.63 14.42
C LEU A 174 -26.13 -20.93 13.60
N PRO A 175 -25.35 -21.09 12.50
CA PRO A 175 -25.11 -22.41 11.92
C PRO A 175 -24.26 -23.26 12.87
N PHE A 176 -24.13 -24.56 12.56
CA PHE A 176 -23.40 -25.56 13.36
C PHE A 176 -23.94 -25.84 14.78
N GLY A 177 -25.04 -25.18 15.21
CA GLY A 177 -25.72 -25.50 16.47
C GLY A 177 -24.97 -25.10 17.74
N LEU A 178 -23.98 -24.20 17.64
CA LEU A 178 -23.24 -23.67 18.79
C LEU A 178 -24.14 -22.84 19.70
N ASN A 179 -23.98 -22.96 21.02
CA ASN A 179 -24.71 -22.09 21.95
C ASN A 179 -24.11 -20.68 21.97
N GLN A 180 -24.91 -19.69 22.37
CA GLN A 180 -24.45 -18.30 22.47
C GLN A 180 -23.25 -18.12 23.43
N THR A 181 -23.15 -18.97 24.46
CA THR A 181 -22.02 -19.04 25.40
C THR A 181 -20.75 -19.54 24.72
N ASP A 182 -20.86 -20.63 23.95
CA ASP A 182 -19.73 -21.27 23.26
C ASP A 182 -19.17 -20.34 22.18
N ALA A 183 -20.05 -19.72 21.39
CA ALA A 183 -19.68 -18.74 20.36
C ALA A 183 -18.93 -17.53 20.96
N ARG A 184 -19.29 -17.09 22.18
CA ARG A 184 -18.56 -16.04 22.90
C ARG A 184 -17.18 -16.50 23.38
N LEU A 185 -17.07 -17.74 23.89
CA LEU A 185 -15.79 -18.30 24.33
C LEU A 185 -14.84 -18.54 23.14
N VAL A 186 -15.37 -18.96 21.99
CA VAL A 186 -14.62 -19.03 20.71
C VAL A 186 -14.17 -17.63 20.29
N LEU A 187 -15.01 -16.61 20.35
CA LEU A 187 -14.63 -15.23 20.03
C LEU A 187 -13.50 -14.73 20.97
N LEU A 188 -13.62 -14.94 22.28
CA LEU A 188 -12.60 -14.59 23.28
C LEU A 188 -11.26 -15.29 23.02
N SER A 189 -11.29 -16.60 22.75
CA SER A 189 -10.10 -17.38 22.40
C SER A 189 -9.45 -16.87 21.11
N THR A 190 -10.25 -16.60 20.08
CA THR A 190 -9.78 -16.13 18.77
C THR A 190 -9.14 -14.75 18.86
N THR A 191 -9.79 -13.77 19.51
CA THR A 191 -9.22 -12.41 19.64
C THR A 191 -8.02 -12.37 20.59
N THR A 192 -7.98 -13.21 21.63
CA THR A 192 -6.79 -13.39 22.49
C THR A 192 -5.62 -13.96 21.69
N SER A 193 -5.87 -14.98 20.86
CA SER A 193 -4.86 -15.60 19.98
C SER A 193 -4.30 -14.59 18.97
N MET A 194 -5.17 -13.83 18.29
CA MET A 194 -4.78 -12.79 17.33
C MET A 194 -3.95 -11.69 17.99
N ALA A 195 -4.34 -11.20 19.18
CA ALA A 195 -3.58 -10.17 19.90
C ALA A 195 -2.21 -10.69 20.39
N ALA A 196 -2.13 -11.94 20.87
CA ALA A 196 -0.87 -12.56 21.27
C ALA A 196 0.09 -12.73 20.08
N ALA A 197 -0.43 -13.19 18.93
CA ALA A 197 0.34 -13.31 17.70
C ALA A 197 0.81 -11.93 17.19
N SER A 198 -0.08 -10.94 17.12
CA SER A 198 0.28 -9.56 16.73
C SER A 198 1.34 -8.95 17.65
N GLY A 199 1.26 -9.16 18.97
CA GLY A 199 2.29 -8.73 19.91
C GLY A 199 3.67 -9.38 19.65
N TYR A 200 3.68 -10.68 19.36
CA TYR A 200 4.89 -11.42 19.01
C TYR A 200 5.50 -10.95 17.67
N PHE A 201 4.68 -10.62 16.68
CA PHE A 201 5.15 -10.05 15.41
C PHE A 201 5.67 -8.62 15.55
N LEU A 202 5.05 -7.76 16.38
CA LEU A 202 5.61 -6.45 16.72
C LEU A 202 6.98 -6.56 17.42
N TYR A 203 7.16 -7.56 18.28
CA TYR A 203 8.45 -7.86 18.90
C TYR A 203 9.51 -8.28 17.86
N ILE A 204 9.17 -9.13 16.89
CA ILE A 204 10.07 -9.48 15.78
C ILE A 204 10.43 -8.24 14.96
N LEU A 205 9.44 -7.43 14.56
CA LEU A 205 9.67 -6.20 13.80
C LEU A 205 10.64 -5.26 14.52
N SER A 206 10.43 -5.04 15.83
CA SER A 206 11.28 -4.17 16.65
C SER A 206 12.70 -4.73 16.91
N THR A 207 12.95 -6.03 16.76
CA THR A 207 14.23 -6.68 17.15
C THR A 207 14.98 -7.39 16.02
N LYS A 208 14.38 -7.50 14.83
CA LYS A 208 14.98 -8.10 13.63
C LYS A 208 14.93 -7.20 12.40
N PHE A 209 14.04 -6.21 12.37
CA PHE A 209 13.85 -5.31 11.23
C PHE A 209 14.01 -3.84 11.66
N SER A 210 15.00 -3.57 12.52
CA SER A 210 15.30 -2.26 13.08
C SER A 210 15.73 -1.26 11.99
N GLY A 211 14.77 -0.49 11.48
CA GLY A 211 14.94 0.46 10.37
C GLY A 211 13.82 0.36 9.33
N SER A 212 13.27 -0.84 9.15
CA SER A 212 12.18 -1.14 8.21
C SER A 212 10.80 -0.97 8.84
N SER A 213 9.78 -0.63 8.05
CA SER A 213 8.41 -0.44 8.54
C SER A 213 7.38 -1.03 7.57
N CYS A 214 6.46 -1.85 8.10
CA CYS A 214 5.45 -2.50 7.27
C CYS A 214 4.03 -2.11 7.70
N SER A 215 3.40 -1.28 6.87
CA SER A 215 2.08 -0.69 7.13
C SER A 215 0.98 -1.74 7.35
N TYR A 216 1.07 -2.89 6.67
CA TYR A 216 0.13 -4.00 6.82
C TYR A 216 0.29 -4.72 8.16
N CYS A 217 1.52 -5.00 8.59
CA CYS A 217 1.74 -5.60 9.90
C CYS A 217 1.26 -4.68 11.05
N LEU A 218 1.40 -3.36 10.88
CA LEU A 218 0.89 -2.35 11.82
C LEU A 218 -0.65 -2.26 11.79
N LEU A 219 -1.27 -2.29 10.60
CA LEU A 219 -2.73 -2.27 10.44
C LEU A 219 -3.38 -3.52 11.06
N SER A 220 -2.90 -4.71 10.70
CA SER A 220 -3.36 -5.97 11.28
C SER A 220 -3.13 -6.02 12.81
N ALA A 221 -2.02 -5.49 13.33
CA ALA A 221 -1.84 -5.39 14.78
C ALA A 221 -2.89 -4.46 15.44
N LEU A 222 -3.15 -3.28 14.85
CA LEU A 222 -4.18 -2.35 15.33
C LEU A 222 -5.58 -2.97 15.31
N LEU A 223 -5.92 -3.74 14.27
CA LEU A 223 -7.19 -4.47 14.16
C LEU A 223 -7.31 -5.57 15.23
N SER A 224 -6.28 -6.43 15.36
CA SER A 224 -6.24 -7.50 16.37
C SER A 224 -6.37 -6.98 17.81
N PHE A 225 -5.61 -5.93 18.18
CA PHE A 225 -5.73 -5.34 19.51
C PHE A 225 -7.09 -4.65 19.71
N SER A 226 -7.63 -3.96 18.70
CA SER A 226 -8.96 -3.34 18.79
C SER A 226 -10.05 -4.37 19.04
N LEU A 227 -10.04 -5.48 18.28
CA LEU A 227 -10.97 -6.60 18.47
C LEU A 227 -10.88 -7.18 19.90
N PHE A 228 -9.67 -7.45 20.37
CA PHE A 228 -9.41 -7.95 21.73
C PHE A 228 -9.92 -7.01 22.83
N PHE A 229 -9.66 -5.70 22.74
CA PHE A 229 -10.15 -4.73 23.72
C PHE A 229 -11.69 -4.60 23.72
N ILE A 230 -12.34 -4.73 22.57
CA ILE A 230 -13.81 -4.78 22.50
C ILE A 230 -14.32 -6.07 23.17
N THR A 231 -13.68 -7.23 22.94
CA THR A 231 -14.07 -8.49 23.60
C THR A 231 -13.88 -8.47 25.11
N LEU A 232 -12.79 -7.90 25.63
CA LEU A 232 -12.64 -7.68 27.08
C LEU A 232 -13.77 -6.79 27.64
N LYS A 233 -14.13 -5.71 26.93
CA LYS A 233 -15.20 -4.80 27.36
C LYS A 233 -16.58 -5.48 27.37
N ASP A 234 -16.87 -6.36 26.41
CA ASP A 234 -18.14 -7.09 26.31
C ASP A 234 -18.31 -8.20 27.37
N PHE A 235 -17.20 -8.83 27.78
CA PHE A 235 -17.21 -9.86 28.82
C PHE A 235 -17.36 -9.27 30.22
N GLY A 236 -16.63 -8.19 30.53
CA GLY A 236 -16.67 -7.54 31.84
C GLY A 236 -15.67 -8.10 32.86
N LEU A 237 -15.32 -7.27 33.86
CA LEU A 237 -14.26 -7.56 34.83
C LEU A 237 -14.47 -8.80 35.73
N PRO A 238 -15.68 -9.18 36.18
CA PRO A 238 -15.87 -10.41 36.96
C PRO A 238 -15.65 -11.67 36.11
N GLU A 239 -16.23 -11.70 34.91
CA GLU A 239 -16.11 -12.80 33.94
C GLU A 239 -14.66 -12.95 33.45
N ILE A 240 -13.95 -11.85 33.16
CA ILE A 240 -12.52 -11.89 32.83
C ILE A 240 -11.72 -12.58 33.92
N LYS A 241 -11.96 -12.30 35.21
CA LYS A 241 -11.22 -12.97 36.30
C LYS A 241 -11.41 -14.48 36.35
N LYS A 242 -12.55 -14.99 35.87
CA LYS A 242 -12.84 -16.42 35.76
C LYS A 242 -12.14 -17.05 34.55
N GLU A 243 -12.18 -16.38 33.39
CA GLU A 243 -11.62 -16.89 32.14
C GLU A 243 -10.13 -16.51 31.90
N LEU A 244 -9.52 -15.72 32.79
CA LEU A 244 -8.12 -15.26 32.67
C LEU A 244 -7.13 -16.41 32.52
N GLY A 245 -7.35 -17.53 33.21
CA GLY A 245 -6.52 -18.73 33.07
C GLY A 245 -6.54 -19.31 31.65
N LEU A 246 -7.71 -19.30 31.00
CA LEU A 246 -7.87 -19.72 29.61
C LEU A 246 -7.19 -18.72 28.65
N GLN A 247 -7.34 -17.41 28.90
CA GLN A 247 -6.67 -16.39 28.07
C GLN A 247 -5.15 -16.48 28.14
N LEU A 248 -4.58 -16.63 29.34
CA LEU A 248 -3.14 -16.81 29.55
C LEU A 248 -2.63 -18.12 28.93
N PHE A 249 -3.40 -19.20 29.02
CA PHE A 249 -3.08 -20.48 28.36
C PHE A 249 -3.08 -20.34 26.83
N VAL A 250 -4.10 -19.72 26.23
CA VAL A 250 -4.17 -19.49 24.78
C VAL A 250 -3.04 -18.59 24.30
N ALA A 251 -2.77 -17.48 24.98
CA ALA A 251 -1.67 -16.58 24.63
C ALA A 251 -0.30 -17.27 24.76
N GLY A 252 -0.09 -18.04 25.83
CA GLY A 252 1.11 -18.85 26.04
C GLY A 252 1.30 -19.92 24.97
N LEU A 253 0.24 -20.65 24.62
CA LEU A 253 0.25 -21.65 23.56
C LEU A 253 0.60 -21.03 22.19
N VAL A 254 0.04 -19.86 21.87
CA VAL A 254 0.37 -19.12 20.65
C VAL A 254 1.84 -18.68 20.63
N ILE A 255 2.34 -18.10 21.71
CA ILE A 255 3.75 -17.67 21.81
C ILE A 255 4.71 -18.87 21.72
N VAL A 256 4.40 -19.99 22.39
CA VAL A 256 5.19 -21.23 22.29
C VAL A 256 5.13 -21.83 20.88
N THR A 257 3.97 -21.80 20.22
CA THR A 257 3.81 -22.30 18.84
C THR A 257 4.56 -21.44 17.83
N LEU A 258 4.46 -20.11 17.93
CA LEU A 258 5.21 -19.18 17.07
C LEU A 258 6.71 -19.27 17.34
N ASN A 259 7.14 -19.30 18.61
CA ASN A 259 8.54 -19.46 18.94
C ASN A 259 9.09 -20.80 18.43
N SER A 260 8.39 -21.92 18.68
CA SER A 260 8.75 -23.24 18.14
C SER A 260 8.80 -23.22 16.61
N SER A 261 7.83 -22.59 15.95
CA SER A 261 7.85 -22.38 14.50
C SER A 261 9.13 -21.66 14.07
N TYR A 262 9.44 -20.48 14.59
CA TYR A 262 10.57 -19.68 14.08
C TYR A 262 11.95 -20.10 14.61
N THR A 263 12.05 -20.84 15.73
CA THR A 263 13.29 -21.53 16.08
C THR A 263 13.50 -22.75 15.20
N ASN A 264 12.45 -23.55 14.93
CA ASN A 264 12.57 -24.73 14.07
C ASN A 264 12.55 -24.39 12.58
N SER A 265 12.14 -23.20 12.13
CA SER A 265 12.38 -22.73 10.75
C SER A 265 13.87 -22.53 10.48
N ARG A 266 14.71 -22.36 11.51
CA ARG A 266 16.17 -22.38 11.41
C ARG A 266 16.77 -23.79 11.40
N SER A 267 15.94 -24.82 11.57
CA SER A 267 16.32 -26.24 11.63
C SER A 267 15.18 -27.15 11.18
N GLY A 268 14.54 -26.79 10.07
CA GLY A 268 13.42 -27.50 9.45
C GLY A 268 13.89 -28.19 8.15
N PRO A 269 13.30 -29.33 7.76
CA PRO A 269 13.96 -30.30 6.88
C PRO A 269 13.96 -29.93 5.38
N SER A 270 14.68 -28.86 5.05
CA SER A 270 15.57 -28.90 3.89
C SER A 270 16.71 -29.88 4.20
N SER A 271 17.20 -30.63 3.20
CA SER A 271 18.15 -31.74 3.36
C SER A 271 19.60 -31.29 3.60
N MET A 272 19.81 -30.46 4.63
CA MET A 272 21.00 -29.62 4.79
C MET A 272 22.17 -30.22 5.59
N ASP A 273 22.10 -31.49 5.99
CA ASP A 273 23.29 -32.19 6.52
C ASP A 273 24.34 -32.48 5.44
N ASN A 274 24.03 -32.24 4.16
CA ASN A 274 25.00 -32.10 3.08
C ASN A 274 24.73 -30.86 2.21
N ILE A 275 24.74 -29.65 2.80
CA ILE A 275 25.01 -28.45 1.98
C ILE A 275 26.40 -28.60 1.38
N ASN A 276 26.46 -28.68 0.06
CA ASN A 276 27.67 -28.50 -0.75
C ASN A 276 27.29 -27.64 -1.94
N LEU A 277 27.37 -26.32 -1.76
CA LEU A 277 27.14 -25.32 -2.80
C LEU A 277 28.46 -25.12 -3.57
N PRO A 278 28.59 -25.60 -4.82
CA PRO A 278 29.72 -25.22 -5.66
C PRO A 278 29.65 -23.72 -5.96
N TYR A 279 30.81 -23.07 -6.09
CA TYR A 279 30.88 -21.68 -6.53
C TYR A 279 30.23 -21.53 -7.92
N PHE A 280 29.35 -20.53 -8.06
CA PHE A 280 28.81 -20.09 -9.35
C PHE A 280 28.99 -18.57 -9.49
N PRO A 281 29.37 -18.06 -10.68
CA PRO A 281 29.44 -16.63 -10.91
C PRO A 281 28.03 -16.03 -11.02
N THR A 282 27.79 -14.94 -10.30
CA THR A 282 26.57 -14.14 -10.47
C THR A 282 26.71 -13.21 -11.68
N GLU A 283 25.88 -13.39 -12.71
CA GLU A 283 25.80 -12.44 -13.82
C GLU A 283 25.00 -11.19 -13.42
N ILE A 284 25.41 -10.03 -13.94
CA ILE A 284 24.77 -8.73 -13.69
C ILE A 284 24.03 -8.33 -14.96
N THR A 285 22.73 -8.10 -14.83
CA THR A 285 21.79 -7.90 -15.93
C THR A 285 21.56 -6.42 -16.25
N SER A 286 21.63 -5.53 -15.25
CA SER A 286 21.30 -4.11 -15.40
C SER A 286 22.38 -3.29 -16.11
N GLU A 287 21.95 -2.20 -16.74
CA GLU A 287 22.83 -1.21 -17.36
C GLU A 287 23.33 -0.18 -16.33
N SER A 288 24.62 0.15 -16.38
CA SER A 288 25.21 1.12 -15.47
C SER A 288 24.91 2.55 -15.85
N THR A 289 24.49 3.37 -14.89
CA THR A 289 24.39 4.82 -15.08
C THR A 289 25.78 5.49 -15.10
N PRO A 290 25.94 6.65 -15.78
CA PRO A 290 27.19 7.43 -15.71
C PRO A 290 27.61 7.82 -14.28
N PHE A 291 26.64 7.99 -13.38
CA PHE A 291 26.91 8.18 -11.96
C PHE A 291 27.48 6.91 -11.33
N ALA A 292 26.85 5.74 -11.51
CA ALA A 292 27.31 4.47 -10.94
C ALA A 292 28.76 4.18 -11.35
N ILE A 293 29.08 4.39 -12.64
CA ILE A 293 30.43 4.24 -13.20
C ILE A 293 31.42 5.19 -12.50
N SER A 294 31.02 6.44 -12.26
CA SER A 294 31.85 7.44 -11.60
C SER A 294 32.09 7.15 -10.12
N LEU A 295 31.04 6.74 -9.39
CA LEU A 295 31.12 6.36 -7.98
C LEU A 295 31.94 5.08 -7.79
N ALA A 296 31.76 4.06 -8.64
CA ALA A 296 32.54 2.82 -8.57
C ALA A 296 34.03 3.08 -8.85
N LYS A 297 34.37 3.94 -9.83
CA LYS A 297 35.75 4.37 -10.09
C LYS A 297 36.35 5.13 -8.90
N HIS A 298 35.57 5.98 -8.22
CA HIS A 298 36.00 6.66 -6.99
C HIS A 298 36.25 5.69 -5.84
N LEU A 299 35.28 4.81 -5.54
CA LEU A 299 35.37 3.77 -4.51
C LEU A 299 36.62 2.89 -4.73
N ASN A 300 36.92 2.53 -5.98
CA ASN A 300 38.14 1.82 -6.32
C ASN A 300 39.40 2.65 -5.98
N SER A 301 39.43 3.92 -6.42
CA SER A 301 40.60 4.79 -6.24
C SER A 301 40.96 5.09 -4.79
N ILE A 302 39.99 5.02 -3.86
CA ILE A 302 40.23 5.14 -2.40
C ILE A 302 40.46 3.78 -1.71
N GLY A 303 40.53 2.68 -2.47
CA GLY A 303 40.74 1.34 -1.94
C GLY A 303 39.55 0.77 -1.16
N ALA A 304 38.35 1.32 -1.32
CA ALA A 304 37.14 0.79 -0.68
C ALA A 304 36.82 -0.61 -1.22
N LYS A 305 36.34 -1.50 -0.33
CA LYS A 305 36.08 -2.91 -0.64
C LYS A 305 34.65 -3.30 -0.28
N MET A 306 34.06 -4.18 -1.10
CA MET A 306 32.77 -4.82 -0.85
C MET A 306 33.00 -6.31 -0.62
N TYR A 307 32.74 -6.79 0.58
CA TYR A 307 32.85 -8.20 0.95
C TYR A 307 31.49 -8.90 0.81
N GLY A 308 31.49 -10.11 0.27
CA GLY A 308 30.27 -10.87 0.02
C GLY A 308 30.51 -12.35 -0.20
N ALA A 309 29.43 -13.09 -0.49
CA ALA A 309 29.45 -14.48 -0.87
C ALA A 309 28.68 -14.69 -2.17
N PHE A 310 29.06 -15.66 -3.00
CA PHE A 310 28.44 -15.87 -4.32
C PHE A 310 26.93 -16.21 -4.28
N TRP A 311 26.41 -16.74 -3.15
CA TRP A 311 24.98 -17.06 -2.95
C TRP A 311 24.17 -15.94 -2.26
N CYS A 312 24.79 -14.79 -1.97
CA CYS A 312 24.18 -13.69 -1.23
C CYS A 312 23.31 -12.82 -2.16
N SER A 313 21.98 -12.84 -2.00
CA SER A 313 21.03 -12.05 -2.81
C SER A 313 21.32 -10.55 -2.71
N HIS A 314 21.42 -10.01 -1.49
CA HIS A 314 21.82 -8.63 -1.20
C HIS A 314 23.19 -8.23 -1.79
N CYS A 315 24.08 -9.19 -2.05
CA CYS A 315 25.36 -8.94 -2.71
C CYS A 315 25.25 -8.88 -4.23
N LEU A 316 24.21 -9.49 -4.81
CA LEU A 316 23.83 -9.33 -6.21
C LEU A 316 22.97 -8.08 -6.40
N GLU A 317 22.00 -7.81 -5.53
CA GLU A 317 21.13 -6.63 -5.55
C GLU A 317 21.95 -5.32 -5.47
N GLN A 318 22.87 -5.21 -4.51
CA GLN A 318 23.87 -4.12 -4.47
C GLN A 318 24.73 -4.02 -5.75
N LYS A 319 25.07 -5.13 -6.41
CA LYS A 319 25.83 -5.12 -7.69
C LYS A 319 24.95 -4.68 -8.85
N GLU A 320 23.68 -5.07 -8.89
CA GLU A 320 22.68 -4.66 -9.88
C GLU A 320 22.28 -3.18 -9.73
N MET A 321 22.44 -2.57 -8.55
CA MET A 321 22.36 -1.11 -8.40
C MET A 321 23.47 -0.39 -9.20
N PHE A 322 24.68 -0.96 -9.23
CA PHE A 322 25.80 -0.45 -10.03
C PHE A 322 25.70 -0.83 -11.51
N GLY A 323 25.22 -2.04 -11.80
CA GLY A 323 25.08 -2.57 -13.16
C GLY A 323 26.40 -3.00 -13.81
N ARG A 324 26.29 -3.56 -15.02
CA ARG A 324 27.32 -4.39 -15.67
C ARG A 324 28.65 -3.70 -16.00
N GLU A 325 28.70 -2.37 -16.16
CA GLU A 325 29.98 -1.65 -16.36
C GLU A 325 30.60 -1.25 -15.01
N ALA A 326 29.85 -0.54 -14.17
CA ALA A 326 30.34 0.00 -12.91
C ALA A 326 30.74 -1.10 -11.91
N ALA A 327 30.03 -2.23 -11.87
CA ALA A 327 30.38 -3.35 -11.01
C ALA A 327 31.77 -3.94 -11.30
N LYS A 328 32.27 -3.83 -12.54
CA LYS A 328 33.64 -4.23 -12.92
C LYS A 328 34.73 -3.34 -12.31
N HIS A 329 34.34 -2.16 -11.82
CA HIS A 329 35.22 -1.25 -11.10
C HIS A 329 35.14 -1.41 -9.58
N LEU A 330 34.23 -2.23 -9.04
CA LEU A 330 34.17 -2.47 -7.60
C LEU A 330 35.27 -3.46 -7.16
N ASN A 331 35.96 -3.14 -6.07
CA ASN A 331 36.87 -4.09 -5.41
C ASN A 331 36.04 -5.08 -4.57
N TYR A 332 35.32 -5.96 -5.25
CA TYR A 332 34.57 -7.04 -4.62
C TYR A 332 35.51 -8.14 -4.12
N VAL A 333 35.32 -8.58 -2.88
CA VAL A 333 36.04 -9.70 -2.27
C VAL A 333 35.04 -10.83 -2.04
N GLU A 334 35.21 -11.90 -2.80
CA GLU A 334 34.49 -13.15 -2.60
C GLU A 334 35.07 -13.88 -1.37
N CYS A 335 34.23 -14.10 -0.36
CA CYS A 335 34.66 -14.70 0.90
C CYS A 335 34.62 -16.24 0.90
N PHE A 336 33.99 -16.86 -0.11
CA PHE A 336 33.90 -18.31 -0.29
C PHE A 336 34.20 -18.76 -1.73
N PRO A 337 35.38 -18.43 -2.28
CA PRO A 337 35.70 -18.67 -3.70
C PRO A 337 35.75 -20.15 -4.10
N ASN A 338 35.88 -21.05 -3.12
CA ASN A 338 35.97 -22.50 -3.32
C ASN A 338 34.62 -23.22 -3.11
N GLY A 339 33.50 -22.49 -3.08
CA GLY A 339 32.19 -23.02 -2.68
C GLY A 339 31.98 -23.06 -1.18
N PHE A 340 30.77 -23.44 -0.75
CA PHE A 340 30.38 -23.51 0.65
C PHE A 340 29.84 -24.88 1.04
N LYS A 341 30.35 -25.42 2.15
CA LYS A 341 29.82 -26.59 2.82
C LYS A 341 29.87 -26.41 4.33
N LYS A 342 29.14 -27.26 5.07
CA LYS A 342 29.13 -27.28 6.54
C LYS A 342 30.57 -27.42 7.06
N GLY A 343 31.09 -26.38 7.72
CA GLY A 343 32.47 -26.31 8.22
C GLY A 343 33.52 -25.70 7.27
N THR A 344 33.13 -25.15 6.11
CA THR A 344 34.04 -24.28 5.34
C THR A 344 34.42 -23.05 6.16
N LEU A 345 35.72 -22.83 6.36
CA LEU A 345 36.24 -21.57 6.88
C LEU A 345 36.19 -20.49 5.78
N MET A 346 35.82 -19.28 6.18
CA MET A 346 35.81 -18.11 5.31
C MET A 346 37.24 -17.70 4.93
N GLU A 347 37.43 -17.13 3.74
CA GLU A 347 38.75 -16.71 3.26
C GLU A 347 39.41 -15.67 4.19
N LYS A 348 40.75 -15.73 4.35
CA LYS A 348 41.47 -14.97 5.39
C LYS A 348 41.25 -13.46 5.29
N SER A 349 41.25 -12.96 4.05
CA SER A 349 41.00 -11.55 3.72
C SER A 349 39.62 -11.04 4.16
N CYS A 350 38.67 -11.94 4.44
CA CYS A 350 37.37 -11.64 5.02
C CYS A 350 37.34 -11.89 6.53
N ALA A 351 38.00 -12.96 7.02
CA ALA A 351 38.02 -13.32 8.44
C ALA A 351 38.70 -12.25 9.31
N GLU A 352 39.76 -11.62 8.81
CA GLU A 352 40.50 -10.56 9.50
C GLU A 352 39.72 -9.22 9.62
N VAL A 353 38.60 -9.09 8.93
CA VAL A 353 37.79 -7.84 8.85
C VAL A 353 36.67 -7.80 9.90
N GLY A 354 36.31 -8.93 10.52
CA GLY A 354 35.22 -8.99 11.50
C GLY A 354 33.82 -8.87 10.89
N ILE A 355 33.60 -9.51 9.74
CA ILE A 355 32.34 -9.46 9.00
C ILE A 355 31.22 -10.22 9.75
N GLU A 356 30.17 -9.51 10.17
CA GLU A 356 28.98 -10.10 10.81
C GLU A 356 27.92 -10.59 9.81
N GLY A 357 27.91 -10.06 8.58
CA GLY A 357 26.91 -10.36 7.56
C GLY A 357 27.30 -9.84 6.17
N PHE A 358 26.51 -10.19 5.15
CA PHE A 358 26.80 -9.85 3.76
C PHE A 358 25.64 -9.07 3.09
N PRO A 359 25.95 -8.09 2.21
CA PRO A 359 27.28 -7.55 1.96
C PRO A 359 27.83 -6.77 3.17
N THR A 360 29.14 -6.58 3.21
CA THR A 360 29.80 -5.65 4.14
C THR A 360 30.77 -4.78 3.37
N TRP A 361 30.68 -3.46 3.54
CA TRP A 361 31.58 -2.49 2.94
C TRP A 361 32.65 -2.04 3.94
N VAL A 362 33.88 -1.88 3.45
CA VAL A 362 34.95 -1.19 4.17
C VAL A 362 35.37 0.02 3.35
N ILE A 363 35.09 1.21 3.88
CA ILE A 363 35.29 2.50 3.20
C ILE A 363 36.01 3.43 4.17
N ASN A 364 37.18 3.95 3.79
CA ASN A 364 38.00 4.83 4.64
C ASN A 364 38.27 4.27 6.06
N GLY A 365 38.38 2.94 6.18
CA GLY A 365 38.57 2.23 7.45
C GLY A 365 37.30 2.01 8.28
N LYS A 366 36.16 2.58 7.90
CA LYS A 366 34.85 2.33 8.52
C LYS A 366 34.24 1.05 7.93
N VAL A 367 33.81 0.14 8.80
CA VAL A 367 32.99 -1.02 8.44
C VAL A 367 31.51 -0.60 8.40
N LEU A 368 30.79 -1.02 7.37
CA LEU A 368 29.36 -0.80 7.16
C LEU A 368 28.72 -2.12 6.73
N SER A 369 27.67 -2.56 7.42
CA SER A 369 27.02 -3.86 7.18
C SER A 369 25.70 -3.66 6.43
N GLY A 370 25.38 -4.59 5.52
CA GLY A 370 24.20 -4.53 4.67
C GLY A 370 24.42 -3.77 3.36
N GLU A 371 23.34 -3.67 2.59
CA GLU A 371 23.30 -2.87 1.36
C GLU A 371 23.25 -1.38 1.71
N LEU A 372 23.89 -0.56 0.87
CA LEU A 372 23.99 0.88 1.05
C LEU A 372 23.50 1.60 -0.20
N GLU A 373 22.73 2.67 0.01
CA GLU A 373 22.30 3.54 -1.08
C GLU A 373 23.46 4.36 -1.63
N PHE A 374 23.33 4.82 -2.88
CA PHE A 374 24.38 5.58 -3.54
C PHE A 374 24.73 6.90 -2.85
N SER A 375 23.79 7.50 -2.11
CA SER A 375 24.06 8.64 -1.24
C SER A 375 24.96 8.28 -0.04
N GLU A 376 24.75 7.12 0.57
CA GLU A 376 25.51 6.66 1.75
C GLU A 376 26.92 6.22 1.35
N LEU A 377 27.04 5.51 0.22
CA LEU A 377 28.32 5.17 -0.39
C LEU A 377 29.09 6.43 -0.81
N ALA A 378 28.42 7.45 -1.34
CA ALA A 378 29.05 8.73 -1.66
C ALA A 378 29.51 9.48 -0.41
N GLU A 379 28.68 9.58 0.64
CA GLU A 379 29.02 10.23 1.90
C GLU A 379 30.19 9.53 2.61
N ALA A 380 30.14 8.21 2.76
CA ALA A 380 31.20 7.41 3.41
C ALA A 380 32.52 7.45 2.65
N SER A 381 32.49 7.59 1.31
CA SER A 381 33.67 7.69 0.45
C SER A 381 34.17 9.13 0.23
N GLY A 382 33.45 10.15 0.70
CA GLY A 382 33.73 11.55 0.39
C GLY A 382 33.53 11.92 -1.08
N PHE A 383 32.76 11.13 -1.85
CA PHE A 383 32.46 11.43 -3.25
C PHE A 383 31.52 12.64 -3.34
N PRO A 384 31.88 13.71 -4.06
CA PRO A 384 31.11 14.94 -4.06
C PRO A 384 29.85 14.80 -4.94
N LEU A 385 28.68 14.85 -4.30
CA LEU A 385 27.36 14.70 -4.93
C LEU A 385 26.99 15.85 -5.90
N ASP A 386 27.80 16.90 -6.01
CA ASP A 386 27.65 17.92 -7.05
C ASP A 386 27.98 17.37 -8.45
N LYS A 387 28.85 16.35 -8.55
CA LYS A 387 29.06 15.59 -9.78
C LYS A 387 27.85 14.74 -10.17
N ALA A 388 27.02 14.33 -9.20
CA ALA A 388 25.74 13.68 -9.49
C ALA A 388 24.75 14.65 -10.17
N THR A 389 24.72 15.91 -9.73
CA THR A 389 23.87 16.96 -10.34
C THR A 389 24.43 17.56 -11.63
N GLN A 390 25.65 17.18 -12.02
CA GLN A 390 26.21 17.42 -13.36
C GLN A 390 26.03 16.22 -14.32
N SER A 391 25.43 15.11 -13.86
CA SER A 391 25.16 13.94 -14.69
C SER A 391 24.19 14.28 -15.84
N PRO A 392 24.44 13.84 -17.10
CA PRO A 392 23.59 14.16 -18.25
C PRO A 392 22.11 13.85 -18.03
N ASN A 393 21.81 12.75 -17.35
CA ASN A 393 20.47 12.20 -17.15
C ASN A 393 19.49 13.22 -16.52
N LEU A 394 19.95 14.10 -15.62
CA LEU A 394 19.09 15.11 -14.97
C LEU A 394 18.63 16.23 -15.93
N LEU A 395 19.37 16.49 -17.01
CA LEU A 395 18.99 17.41 -18.08
C LEU A 395 17.98 16.77 -19.06
N GLU A 396 17.98 15.44 -19.16
CA GLU A 396 17.01 14.69 -19.96
C GLU A 396 15.67 14.53 -19.24
N VAL A 397 15.73 14.24 -17.93
CA VAL A 397 14.57 14.25 -17.03
C VAL A 397 13.90 15.62 -17.06
N PHE A 398 14.58 16.69 -16.65
CA PHE A 398 14.00 18.03 -16.47
C PHE A 398 14.32 18.98 -17.64
N LYS A 399 13.54 18.89 -18.73
CA LYS A 399 13.78 19.65 -19.97
C LYS A 399 12.68 20.69 -20.21
N ILE A 400 13.01 21.99 -20.14
CA ILE A 400 12.10 23.07 -20.56
C ILE A 400 12.14 23.15 -22.11
N LYS A 401 11.16 22.57 -22.79
CA LYS A 401 11.04 22.61 -24.25
C LYS A 401 9.57 22.65 -24.68
N GLY A 402 9.31 23.46 -25.71
CA GLY A 402 7.99 23.64 -26.30
C GLY A 402 7.01 24.51 -25.50
N LYS A 403 5.83 24.70 -26.09
CA LYS A 403 4.71 25.45 -25.52
C LYS A 403 3.39 24.71 -25.69
N ASP A 404 2.45 24.97 -24.79
CA ASP A 404 1.05 24.59 -25.00
C ASP A 404 0.39 25.50 -26.04
N LYS A 405 -0.86 25.18 -26.45
CA LYS A 405 -1.59 25.99 -27.43
C LYS A 405 -1.89 27.42 -26.95
N GLN A 406 -1.83 27.67 -25.64
CA GLN A 406 -1.93 29.00 -25.02
C GLN A 406 -0.57 29.75 -24.99
N GLY A 407 0.51 29.15 -25.50
CA GLY A 407 1.83 29.78 -25.63
C GLY A 407 2.67 29.79 -24.35
N ARG A 408 2.21 29.13 -23.27
CA ARG A 408 2.95 29.01 -22.01
C ARG A 408 4.07 27.98 -22.17
N LYS A 409 5.22 28.20 -21.52
CA LYS A 409 6.35 27.24 -21.56
C LYS A 409 5.92 25.88 -20.98
N ILE A 410 6.45 24.79 -21.53
CA ILE A 410 6.31 23.46 -20.92
C ILE A 410 7.63 23.00 -20.29
N LEU A 411 7.55 22.54 -19.04
CA LEU A 411 8.58 21.73 -18.39
C LEU A 411 8.23 20.25 -18.60
N ARG A 412 9.00 19.55 -19.44
CA ARG A 412 8.95 18.10 -19.58
C ARG A 412 9.67 17.44 -18.40
N ILE A 413 9.05 16.43 -17.82
CA ILE A 413 9.59 15.55 -16.78
C ILE A 413 9.40 14.11 -17.25
N ILE A 414 10.48 13.37 -17.49
CA ILE A 414 10.41 11.93 -17.84
C ILE A 414 10.66 11.09 -16.59
N GLY A 415 9.67 10.31 -16.18
CA GLY A 415 9.77 9.46 -14.99
C GLY A 415 10.75 8.29 -15.13
N LYS A 416 10.77 7.60 -16.28
CA LYS A 416 11.65 6.43 -16.54
C LYS A 416 13.12 6.69 -16.20
N PHE A 417 13.60 7.91 -16.44
CA PHE A 417 15.01 8.30 -16.27
C PHE A 417 15.31 8.98 -14.93
N PHE A 418 14.32 9.11 -14.02
CA PHE A 418 14.51 9.76 -12.73
C PHE A 418 15.33 8.86 -11.78
N PRO A 419 16.52 9.28 -11.30
CA PRO A 419 17.43 8.38 -10.59
C PRO A 419 17.12 8.30 -9.09
N ALA A 420 16.01 7.65 -8.71
CA ALA A 420 15.46 7.72 -7.35
C ALA A 420 16.40 7.19 -6.24
N ARG A 421 17.07 6.05 -6.46
CA ARG A 421 18.08 5.48 -5.54
C ARG A 421 19.33 6.38 -5.34
N ILE A 422 19.53 7.35 -6.23
CA ILE A 422 20.76 8.17 -6.29
C ILE A 422 20.54 9.58 -5.74
N LEU A 423 19.31 10.09 -5.84
CA LEU A 423 19.02 11.51 -5.78
C LEU A 423 18.24 11.88 -4.53
N SER A 424 18.96 12.32 -3.48
CA SER A 424 18.33 12.81 -2.26
C SER A 424 17.47 14.06 -2.52
N VAL A 425 16.45 14.25 -1.67
CA VAL A 425 15.45 15.33 -1.82
C VAL A 425 16.11 16.70 -1.90
N ASP A 426 17.08 17.01 -1.03
CA ASP A 426 17.76 18.31 -1.01
C ASP A 426 18.66 18.55 -2.23
N VAL A 427 19.30 17.50 -2.77
CA VAL A 427 20.10 17.60 -3.99
C VAL A 427 19.21 17.93 -5.19
N LEU A 428 18.05 17.27 -5.31
CA LEU A 428 17.03 17.64 -6.30
C LEU A 428 16.49 19.05 -6.09
N ARG A 429 16.15 19.41 -4.83
CA ARG A 429 15.60 20.72 -4.46
C ARG A 429 16.53 21.85 -4.92
N LYS A 430 17.82 21.74 -4.59
CA LYS A 430 18.87 22.69 -5.01
C LYS A 430 19.03 22.75 -6.53
N TYR A 431 18.99 21.61 -7.22
CA TYR A 431 19.03 21.58 -8.70
C TYR A 431 17.83 22.30 -9.33
N LEU A 432 16.62 22.10 -8.81
CA LEU A 432 15.42 22.79 -9.29
C LEU A 432 15.48 24.31 -9.02
N GLU A 433 15.90 24.70 -7.81
CA GLU A 433 16.10 26.09 -7.38
C GLU A 433 17.14 26.83 -8.24
N GLU A 434 18.29 26.21 -8.53
CA GLU A 434 19.37 26.84 -9.30
C GLU A 434 19.18 26.78 -10.82
N LYS A 435 18.70 25.66 -11.37
CA LYS A 435 18.76 25.38 -12.82
C LYS A 435 17.41 25.49 -13.53
N ILE A 436 16.30 25.18 -12.86
CA ILE A 436 14.98 25.05 -13.52
C ILE A 436 14.08 26.27 -13.23
N PHE A 437 13.80 26.60 -11.96
CA PHE A 437 12.88 27.69 -11.61
C PHE A 437 13.29 29.06 -12.18
N PRO A 438 14.58 29.47 -12.21
CA PRO A 438 14.99 30.73 -12.83
C PRO A 438 14.73 30.77 -14.33
N ARG A 439 14.84 29.62 -15.02
CA ARG A 439 14.61 29.50 -16.47
C ARG A 439 13.12 29.48 -16.85
N LEU A 440 12.23 29.10 -15.94
CA LEU A 440 10.79 29.29 -16.09
C LEU A 440 10.46 30.80 -15.99
N GLY A 441 10.91 31.44 -14.92
CA GLY A 441 10.71 32.86 -14.63
C GLY A 441 9.32 33.21 -14.09
N LYS A 442 9.02 34.51 -13.95
CA LYS A 442 7.73 35.02 -13.42
C LYS A 442 6.54 34.92 -14.42
N ARG A 443 6.52 33.90 -15.29
CA ARG A 443 5.45 33.71 -16.29
C ARG A 443 4.75 32.37 -16.06
N LYS A 444 3.45 32.32 -16.39
CA LYS A 444 2.69 31.08 -16.35
C LYS A 444 3.33 29.99 -17.22
N PHE A 445 3.32 28.76 -16.72
CA PHE A 445 3.88 27.59 -17.37
C PHE A 445 3.04 26.34 -17.07
N SER A 446 3.27 25.30 -17.87
CA SER A 446 2.64 23.99 -17.74
C SER A 446 3.72 22.92 -17.53
N VAL A 447 3.38 21.82 -16.87
CA VAL A 447 4.24 20.65 -16.71
C VAL A 447 3.69 19.50 -17.54
N LEU A 448 4.60 18.76 -18.18
CA LEU A 448 4.31 17.51 -18.87
C LEU A 448 5.11 16.40 -18.18
N TYR A 449 4.44 15.60 -17.35
CA TYR A 449 5.04 14.46 -16.65
C TYR A 449 4.67 13.16 -17.35
N VAL A 450 5.67 12.43 -17.83
CA VAL A 450 5.53 11.13 -18.51
C VAL A 450 5.77 10.00 -17.51
N HIS A 451 4.76 9.15 -17.32
CA HIS A 451 4.79 8.05 -16.35
C HIS A 451 5.19 6.69 -16.94
N THR A 452 5.23 6.57 -18.27
CA THR A 452 5.65 5.33 -18.95
C THR A 452 7.03 4.87 -18.44
N GLY A 453 7.14 3.58 -18.11
CA GLY A 453 8.37 3.00 -17.56
C GLY A 453 8.72 3.45 -16.14
N VAL A 454 7.80 4.05 -15.37
CA VAL A 454 8.03 4.34 -13.94
C VAL A 454 7.85 3.09 -13.09
N GLN A 455 8.94 2.58 -12.56
CA GLN A 455 9.00 1.45 -11.63
C GLN A 455 9.22 1.97 -10.20
N ARG A 456 8.37 1.51 -9.27
CA ARG A 456 8.36 1.98 -7.87
C ARG A 456 9.69 1.74 -7.14
N SER A 457 10.38 0.66 -7.49
CA SER A 457 11.63 0.19 -6.90
C SER A 457 12.89 0.84 -7.47
N GLU A 458 12.80 1.59 -8.59
CA GLU A 458 13.97 2.05 -9.34
C GLU A 458 14.02 3.57 -9.53
N ASN A 459 12.93 4.14 -10.06
CA ASN A 459 12.89 5.51 -10.58
C ASN A 459 11.75 6.37 -10.00
N PHE A 460 11.14 5.91 -8.90
CA PHE A 460 10.12 6.64 -8.14
C PHE A 460 10.66 7.00 -6.74
N PRO A 461 10.80 8.30 -6.37
CA PRO A 461 11.38 8.70 -5.08
C PRO A 461 10.47 8.46 -3.86
N GLY A 462 9.28 7.87 -4.05
CA GLY A 462 8.32 7.64 -2.99
C GLY A 462 7.45 8.86 -2.65
N ILE A 463 6.35 8.58 -1.94
CA ILE A 463 5.29 9.56 -1.66
C ILE A 463 5.79 10.71 -0.75
N SER A 464 6.58 10.37 0.28
CA SER A 464 7.11 11.36 1.24
C SER A 464 8.06 12.34 0.56
N ALA A 465 8.97 11.86 -0.29
CA ALA A 465 9.85 12.70 -1.07
C ALA A 465 9.07 13.59 -2.04
N LEU A 466 8.11 13.06 -2.80
CA LEU A 466 7.26 13.88 -3.69
C LEU A 466 6.51 14.98 -2.95
N ARG A 467 6.01 14.70 -1.74
CA ARG A 467 5.40 15.72 -0.87
C ARG A 467 6.43 16.77 -0.42
N SER A 468 7.60 16.35 0.06
CA SER A 468 8.66 17.26 0.52
C SER A 468 9.18 18.17 -0.61
N ILE A 469 9.45 17.59 -1.79
CA ILE A 469 9.79 18.32 -3.02
C ILE A 469 8.70 19.35 -3.33
N TYR A 470 7.42 18.95 -3.30
CA TYR A 470 6.30 19.84 -3.57
C TYR A 470 6.18 20.97 -2.54
N GLU A 471 6.27 20.66 -1.25
CA GLU A 471 6.21 21.64 -0.16
C GLU A 471 7.34 22.67 -0.29
N ALA A 472 8.55 22.24 -0.69
CA ALA A 472 9.69 23.11 -0.94
C ALA A 472 9.56 24.04 -2.17
N ILE A 473 8.72 23.74 -3.18
CA ILE A 473 8.59 24.61 -4.37
C ILE A 473 8.14 26.02 -3.95
N PRO A 474 8.86 27.11 -4.30
CA PRO A 474 8.47 28.47 -3.95
C PRO A 474 7.05 28.84 -4.42
N MET A 475 6.30 29.59 -3.60
CA MET A 475 4.89 29.90 -3.87
C MET A 475 4.66 30.59 -5.21
N ASN A 476 5.54 31.51 -5.61
CA ASN A 476 5.50 32.17 -6.92
C ASN A 476 5.66 31.19 -8.10
N VAL A 477 6.24 30.01 -7.90
CA VAL A 477 6.33 28.94 -8.91
C VAL A 477 5.06 28.08 -8.87
N LYS A 478 4.55 27.73 -7.68
CA LYS A 478 3.26 27.02 -7.49
C LYS A 478 2.08 27.78 -8.10
N GLU A 479 2.07 29.11 -8.00
CA GLU A 479 1.02 29.99 -8.55
C GLU A 479 1.10 30.12 -10.07
N ASN A 480 2.31 30.19 -10.63
CA ASN A 480 2.52 30.29 -12.09
C ASN A 480 2.34 28.94 -12.82
N LEU A 481 2.41 27.80 -12.13
CA LEU A 481 2.02 26.51 -12.67
C LEU A 481 0.50 26.49 -12.91
N GLU A 482 0.06 26.28 -14.15
CA GLU A 482 -1.37 26.26 -14.50
C GLU A 482 -1.93 24.86 -14.76
N ALA A 483 -1.15 23.98 -15.41
CA ALA A 483 -1.56 22.62 -15.73
C ALA A 483 -0.42 21.62 -15.53
N VAL A 484 -0.76 20.40 -15.09
CA VAL A 484 0.13 19.24 -15.07
C VAL A 484 -0.50 18.16 -15.93
N TYR A 485 0.00 17.99 -17.15
CA TYR A 485 -0.36 16.89 -18.03
C TYR A 485 0.40 15.63 -17.56
N PHE A 486 -0.34 14.63 -17.09
CA PHE A 486 0.19 13.38 -16.54
C PHE A 486 -0.11 12.27 -17.53
N VAL A 487 0.92 11.87 -18.30
CA VAL A 487 0.84 10.97 -19.46
C VAL A 487 1.08 9.52 -19.05
N HIS A 488 0.22 8.63 -19.56
CA HIS A 488 0.12 7.20 -19.24
C HIS A 488 0.05 6.89 -17.73
N PRO A 489 -0.86 7.54 -16.97
CA PRO A 489 -0.98 7.32 -15.54
C PRO A 489 -1.82 6.07 -15.26
N GLY A 490 -1.19 4.91 -15.07
CA GLY A 490 -1.91 3.64 -14.83
C GLY A 490 -2.78 3.66 -13.55
N LEU A 491 -3.77 2.76 -13.47
CA LEU A 491 -4.84 2.75 -12.46
C LEU A 491 -4.39 3.01 -11.01
N GLN A 492 -3.31 2.37 -10.54
CA GLN A 492 -2.80 2.56 -9.18
C GLN A 492 -2.46 4.04 -8.87
N SER A 493 -1.91 4.76 -9.85
CA SER A 493 -1.56 6.19 -9.71
C SER A 493 -2.81 7.07 -9.65
N ARG A 494 -3.84 6.75 -10.45
CA ARG A 494 -5.13 7.45 -10.47
C ARG A 494 -5.86 7.28 -9.14
N LEU A 495 -5.97 6.04 -8.64
CA LEU A 495 -6.60 5.73 -7.36
C LEU A 495 -5.87 6.42 -6.21
N PHE A 496 -4.53 6.33 -6.16
CA PHE A 496 -3.74 6.99 -5.14
C PHE A 496 -3.95 8.51 -5.12
N LEU A 497 -3.92 9.17 -6.28
CA LEU A 497 -4.12 10.62 -6.37
C LEU A 497 -5.57 11.02 -6.11
N ALA A 498 -6.56 10.22 -6.49
CA ALA A 498 -7.96 10.45 -6.16
C ALA A 498 -8.22 10.42 -4.64
N THR A 499 -7.62 9.46 -3.92
CA THR A 499 -7.78 9.32 -2.47
C THR A 499 -6.94 10.34 -1.68
N PHE A 500 -5.66 10.49 -2.01
CA PHE A 500 -4.69 11.23 -1.18
C PHE A 500 -4.20 12.55 -1.79
N GLY A 501 -4.37 12.78 -3.09
CA GLY A 501 -3.79 13.93 -3.79
C GLY A 501 -4.29 15.28 -3.27
N ARG A 502 -5.54 15.37 -2.78
CA ARG A 502 -6.09 16.57 -2.13
C ARG A 502 -5.42 16.89 -0.78
N LEU A 503 -4.93 15.88 -0.06
CA LEU A 503 -4.32 16.00 1.27
C LEU A 503 -2.80 16.22 1.20
N LEU A 504 -2.14 15.61 0.21
CA LEU A 504 -0.69 15.67 0.04
C LEU A 504 -0.20 16.91 -0.73
N PHE A 505 -1.06 17.51 -1.57
CA PHE A 505 -0.69 18.64 -2.44
C PHE A 505 -1.55 19.89 -2.21
N THR A 506 -1.97 20.11 -0.96
CA THR A 506 -2.95 21.13 -0.54
C THR A 506 -2.56 22.57 -0.88
N GLY A 507 -1.35 23.00 -0.51
CA GLY A 507 -0.90 24.39 -0.69
C GLY A 507 -0.47 24.67 -2.13
N GLY A 508 -1.19 25.54 -2.85
CA GLY A 508 -0.90 25.91 -4.25
C GLY A 508 -1.77 25.21 -5.32
N GLY A 509 -2.65 24.29 -4.91
CA GLY A 509 -3.74 23.77 -5.74
C GLY A 509 -3.33 22.78 -6.85
N LEU A 510 -2.16 22.15 -6.77
CA LEU A 510 -1.63 21.22 -7.79
C LEU A 510 -2.66 20.16 -8.23
N TYR A 511 -3.39 19.57 -7.28
CA TYR A 511 -4.37 18.52 -7.58
C TYR A 511 -5.50 19.01 -8.50
N GLY A 512 -5.94 20.27 -8.37
CA GLY A 512 -6.93 20.88 -9.28
C GLY A 512 -6.38 21.26 -10.66
N LYS A 513 -5.05 21.25 -10.82
CA LYS A 513 -4.32 21.56 -12.06
C LYS A 513 -3.91 20.29 -12.82
N LEU A 514 -4.07 19.12 -12.21
CA LEU A 514 -3.72 17.81 -12.78
C LEU A 514 -4.69 17.43 -13.91
N ARG A 515 -4.13 16.93 -15.02
CA ARG A 515 -4.86 16.46 -16.21
C ARG A 515 -4.29 15.10 -16.59
N TYR A 516 -5.07 14.04 -16.35
CA TYR A 516 -4.70 12.69 -16.77
C TYR A 516 -4.80 12.57 -18.30
N VAL A 517 -3.81 11.94 -18.92
CA VAL A 517 -3.68 11.78 -20.37
C VAL A 517 -3.35 10.31 -20.65
N SER A 518 -4.38 9.51 -20.94
CA SER A 518 -4.23 8.05 -21.12
C SER A 518 -3.71 7.62 -22.49
N ARG A 519 -3.70 8.53 -23.47
CA ARG A 519 -3.16 8.35 -24.82
C ARG A 519 -2.50 9.64 -25.30
N LEU A 520 -1.46 9.55 -26.12
CA LEU A 520 -0.73 10.70 -26.66
C LEU A 520 -1.59 11.62 -27.52
N ASP A 521 -2.62 11.13 -28.22
CA ASP A 521 -3.49 11.99 -29.02
C ASP A 521 -4.25 13.05 -28.19
N TYR A 522 -4.63 12.74 -26.96
CA TYR A 522 -5.23 13.72 -26.04
C TYR A 522 -4.21 14.76 -25.55
N LEU A 523 -2.91 14.48 -25.57
CA LEU A 523 -1.87 15.49 -25.35
C LEU A 523 -1.85 16.52 -26.49
N TRP A 524 -2.01 16.04 -27.73
CA TRP A 524 -1.97 16.86 -28.95
C TRP A 524 -3.20 17.75 -29.14
N GLU A 525 -4.29 17.51 -28.39
CA GLU A 525 -5.37 18.48 -28.24
C GLU A 525 -4.93 19.75 -27.48
N GLN A 526 -3.97 19.64 -26.57
CA GLN A 526 -3.57 20.71 -25.64
C GLN A 526 -2.19 21.31 -25.99
N VAL A 527 -1.32 20.51 -26.59
CA VAL A 527 0.09 20.83 -26.90
C VAL A 527 0.35 20.71 -28.40
N ARG A 528 1.34 21.45 -28.91
CA ARG A 528 1.73 21.42 -30.33
C ARG A 528 2.73 20.27 -30.57
N ARG A 529 2.37 19.29 -31.41
CA ARG A 529 3.20 18.10 -31.75
C ARG A 529 4.67 18.48 -32.00
N ASN A 530 4.90 19.40 -32.95
CA ASN A 530 6.24 19.78 -33.41
C ASN A 530 7.07 20.60 -32.39
N GLU A 531 6.52 20.98 -31.23
CA GLU A 531 7.24 21.77 -30.21
C GLU A 531 7.81 20.91 -29.07
N ILE A 532 7.42 19.63 -28.92
CA ILE A 532 7.88 18.73 -27.85
C ILE A 532 8.52 17.45 -28.39
N GLU A 533 9.66 17.09 -27.81
CA GLU A 533 10.28 15.77 -27.96
C GLU A 533 9.67 14.81 -26.94
N ILE A 534 8.91 13.83 -27.43
CA ILE A 534 8.50 12.63 -26.69
C ILE A 534 9.50 11.51 -27.06
N PRO A 535 10.05 10.73 -26.10
CA PRO A 535 10.91 9.59 -26.39
C PRO A 535 10.16 8.44 -27.09
N GLU A 536 10.88 7.66 -27.88
CA GLU A 536 10.39 6.49 -28.65
C GLU A 536 9.59 5.51 -27.78
N PHE A 537 10.16 5.06 -26.65
CA PHE A 537 9.49 4.14 -25.69
C PHE A 537 8.13 4.59 -25.14
N VAL A 538 7.74 5.85 -25.34
CA VAL A 538 6.44 6.41 -24.94
C VAL A 538 5.42 6.28 -26.08
N TYR A 539 5.87 6.27 -27.33
CA TYR A 539 5.04 5.91 -28.50
C TYR A 539 4.81 4.41 -28.55
N ASP A 540 5.84 3.58 -28.35
CA ASP A 540 5.72 2.12 -28.28
C ASP A 540 4.62 1.71 -27.30
N HIS A 541 4.61 2.32 -26.11
CA HIS A 541 3.61 2.09 -25.07
C HIS A 541 2.21 2.67 -25.40
N ASP A 542 2.13 3.73 -26.21
CA ASP A 542 0.85 4.28 -26.67
C ASP A 542 0.19 3.38 -27.72
N GLU A 543 0.99 2.74 -28.58
CA GLU A 543 0.56 1.71 -29.54
C GLU A 543 0.17 0.39 -28.83
N ASP A 544 0.94 -0.01 -27.82
CA ASP A 544 0.61 -1.15 -26.93
C ASP A 544 -0.77 -0.94 -26.26
N LEU A 545 -1.05 0.30 -25.80
CA LEU A 545 -2.34 0.70 -25.22
C LEU A 545 -3.49 0.78 -26.23
N GLU A 546 -3.20 1.00 -27.52
CA GLU A 546 -4.22 0.92 -28.59
C GLU A 546 -4.67 -0.52 -28.82
N HIS A 547 -3.71 -1.44 -28.88
CA HIS A 547 -3.98 -2.86 -29.11
C HIS A 547 -4.47 -3.61 -27.86
N ARG A 548 -4.10 -3.15 -26.65
CA ARG A 548 -4.48 -3.76 -25.37
C ARG A 548 -4.97 -2.72 -24.34
N PRO A 549 -6.16 -2.12 -24.52
CA PRO A 549 -6.68 -1.09 -23.62
C PRO A 549 -6.92 -1.55 -22.16
N MET A 550 -6.87 -2.86 -21.89
CA MET A 550 -6.91 -3.41 -20.53
C MET A 550 -5.63 -3.13 -19.72
N MET A 551 -4.49 -2.84 -20.36
CA MET A 551 -3.23 -2.56 -19.66
C MET A 551 -3.26 -1.25 -18.85
N ASP A 552 -4.11 -0.28 -19.22
CA ASP A 552 -4.32 0.96 -18.44
C ASP A 552 -4.89 0.67 -17.02
N TYR A 553 -5.53 -0.49 -16.87
CA TYR A 553 -6.07 -0.99 -15.60
C TYR A 553 -5.07 -1.86 -14.80
N GLY A 554 -3.93 -2.26 -15.39
CA GLY A 554 -2.94 -3.12 -14.74
C GLY A 554 -3.43 -4.54 -14.49
N LEU A 555 -4.18 -5.11 -15.45
CA LEU A 555 -4.80 -6.45 -15.37
C LEU A 555 -4.08 -7.53 -16.19
N GLU A 556 -3.06 -7.17 -16.96
CA GLU A 556 -2.22 -8.11 -17.72
C GLU A 556 -1.06 -8.60 -16.82
N SER A 557 -0.72 -9.89 -16.86
CA SER A 557 0.37 -10.48 -16.09
C SER A 557 1.71 -10.49 -16.83
N ASP A 558 2.82 -10.48 -16.08
CA ASP A 558 4.20 -10.52 -16.59
C ASP A 558 4.55 -11.90 -17.20
N HIS A 559 3.94 -12.23 -18.34
CA HIS A 559 4.33 -13.35 -19.20
C HIS A 559 5.18 -12.83 -20.35
N PRO A 560 6.49 -13.17 -20.41
CA PRO A 560 7.30 -12.90 -21.59
C PRO A 560 6.70 -13.63 -22.80
N ARG A 561 6.14 -12.89 -23.76
CA ARG A 561 5.66 -13.48 -25.01
C ARG A 561 6.82 -13.59 -25.99
N VAL A 562 7.12 -14.84 -26.37
CA VAL A 562 7.90 -15.18 -27.55
C VAL A 562 7.27 -14.49 -28.77
N TYR A 563 8.08 -13.85 -29.61
CA TYR A 563 7.64 -13.24 -30.86
C TYR A 563 7.43 -14.30 -31.95
N ASP A 564 6.59 -13.95 -32.93
CA ASP A 564 6.16 -14.76 -34.10
C ASP A 564 5.32 -16.00 -33.73
N VAL A 565 4.25 -16.37 -34.45
CA VAL A 565 3.97 -16.27 -35.89
C VAL A 565 2.53 -15.76 -36.13
N PRO A 566 2.21 -15.13 -37.29
CA PRO A 566 0.83 -14.69 -37.60
C PRO A 566 -0.19 -15.83 -37.60
N ALA A 567 -1.35 -15.60 -36.97
CA ALA A 567 -2.44 -16.56 -36.92
C ALA A 567 -3.19 -16.63 -38.26
N ALA A 568 -3.02 -17.73 -39.00
CA ALA A 568 -3.89 -18.14 -40.10
C ALA A 568 -4.97 -19.12 -39.60
N ASP A 569 -6.13 -19.14 -40.25
CA ASP A 569 -7.34 -19.81 -39.78
C ASP A 569 -7.23 -21.34 -39.64
N SER A 570 -7.75 -21.89 -38.53
CA SER A 570 -8.66 -23.07 -38.54
C SER A 570 -9.33 -23.30 -37.17
N PRO A 571 -10.59 -23.77 -37.14
CA PRO A 571 -11.35 -23.97 -35.89
C PRO A 571 -11.41 -25.44 -35.42
N VAL A 572 -12.00 -25.64 -34.22
CA VAL A 572 -12.49 -26.91 -33.64
C VAL A 572 -11.43 -27.90 -33.09
N SER A 573 -11.37 -28.04 -31.76
CA SER A 573 -11.99 -29.20 -31.07
C SER A 573 -11.92 -29.10 -29.54
N MET A 574 -12.99 -29.51 -28.84
CA MET A 574 -13.01 -29.71 -27.39
C MET A 574 -13.01 -31.22 -27.06
N TYR A 575 -11.87 -31.76 -26.63
CA TYR A 575 -11.79 -32.98 -25.79
C TYR A 575 -10.67 -32.74 -24.77
N SER A 576 -10.89 -32.71 -23.45
CA SER A 576 -11.58 -33.64 -22.53
C SER A 576 -10.66 -34.75 -22.00
N MET A 577 -10.12 -34.48 -20.81
CA MET A 577 -9.79 -35.41 -19.72
C MET A 577 -8.73 -36.53 -19.89
N ARG A 578 -7.90 -36.59 -18.84
CA ARG A 578 -7.33 -37.78 -18.15
C ARG A 578 -5.98 -38.38 -18.61
N CYS A 579 -5.09 -38.40 -17.59
CA CYS A 579 -4.31 -39.54 -17.08
C CYS A 579 -2.84 -39.72 -17.49
N ILE A 580 -2.00 -39.80 -16.44
CA ILE A 580 -0.85 -40.73 -16.26
C ILE A 580 0.36 -40.39 -17.15
N LEU A 581 1.55 -40.14 -16.60
CA LEU A 581 2.24 -40.93 -15.57
C LEU A 581 2.87 -40.06 -14.46
#